data_AF-A0A7Y6UGR1-F1
#
_entry.id   AF-A0A7Y6UGR1-F1
#
_cell.length_a   1.000
_cell.length_b   1.000
_cell.length_c   1.000
_cell.angle_alpha   90.00
_cell.angle_beta   90.00
_cell.angle_gamma   90.00
#
_symmetry.space_group_name_H-M   'P 1'
#
loop_
_entity.id
_entity.type
_entity.pdbx_description
1 polymer ?
#
loop_
_entity_poly.entity_id
_entity_poly.type
_entity_poly.pdbx_seq_one_letter_code
_entity_poly.pdbx_strand_id
1 'polypeptide(L)'
;MKLVRMSIAIALAVAPSFAHAKAAPDKQAPAEVTPNEAREWLALFDKVVDAVVVNKDDCTKMAGTINAVVDANQPTIEMAKDAKAKGKKLPASAQQHMLDGARRMIGSLDKCGHDDAVSAAFKRIDLGGRK
;
A
#
# COMPACT_ATOMS: atom_id res chain seq x y z
N MET A 1 36.88 33.04 48.08
CA MET A 1 36.20 33.77 49.19
C MET A 1 34.90 34.32 48.60
N LYS A 2 33.68 34.01 49.04
CA LYS A 2 33.13 33.85 50.39
C LYS A 2 32.02 32.79 50.39
N LEU A 3 32.09 31.91 51.38
CA LEU A 3 30.98 31.14 51.95
C LEU A 3 30.03 32.08 52.71
N VAL A 4 28.71 31.86 52.60
CA VAL A 4 27.70 31.93 53.68
C VAL A 4 26.57 30.96 53.23
N ARG A 5 26.44 29.72 53.75
CA ARG A 5 25.69 29.29 54.97
C ARG A 5 24.28 29.92 55.02
N MET A 6 23.14 29.28 55.26
CA MET A 6 22.82 28.13 56.10
C MET A 6 21.33 27.79 55.89
N SER A 7 21.02 26.50 55.84
CA SER A 7 19.81 25.78 56.28
C SER A 7 18.41 26.39 56.16
N ILE A 8 17.47 25.61 55.61
CA ILE A 8 16.35 25.02 56.37
C ILE A 8 15.84 23.79 55.59
N ALA A 9 15.75 22.67 56.31
CA ALA A 9 15.13 21.43 55.86
C ALA A 9 13.60 21.53 55.97
N ILE A 10 12.88 21.09 54.94
CA ILE A 10 11.50 20.62 55.07
C ILE A 10 11.42 19.27 54.37
N ALA A 11 11.38 18.22 55.17
CA ALA A 11 10.93 16.92 54.76
C ALA A 11 9.40 16.92 54.81
N LEU A 12 8.71 16.66 53.70
CA LEU A 12 7.38 16.08 53.73
C LEU A 12 7.09 15.40 52.38
N ALA A 13 6.76 14.12 52.47
CA ALA A 13 6.55 13.21 51.36
C ALA A 13 5.48 13.70 50.39
N VAL A 14 5.83 13.75 49.10
CA VAL A 14 4.85 13.72 48.01
C VAL A 14 5.12 12.44 47.25
N ALA A 15 4.12 11.56 47.26
CA ALA A 15 4.12 10.28 46.57
C ALA A 15 4.66 10.42 45.13
N PRO A 16 5.34 9.40 44.58
CA PRO A 16 5.60 9.36 43.16
C PRO A 16 4.25 9.20 42.48
N SER A 17 3.65 10.33 42.09
CA SER A 17 2.70 10.36 40.98
C SER A 17 3.50 9.96 39.75
N PHE A 18 3.67 8.64 39.57
CA PHE A 18 3.84 8.07 38.25
C PHE A 18 2.60 8.49 37.49
N ALA A 19 2.68 9.66 36.86
CA ALA A 19 1.85 10.02 35.75
C ALA A 19 1.91 8.81 34.83
N HIS A 20 0.86 8.00 34.89
CA HIS A 20 0.60 6.97 33.90
C HIS A 20 0.35 7.76 32.63
N ALA A 21 1.44 8.10 31.92
CA ALA A 21 1.39 8.37 30.52
C ALA A 21 0.72 7.13 29.94
N LYS A 22 -0.58 7.27 29.66
CA LYS A 22 -1.38 6.28 28.94
C LYS A 22 -0.62 6.08 27.63
N ALA A 23 0.21 5.03 27.59
CA ALA A 23 0.95 4.66 26.40
C ALA A 23 -0.07 4.64 25.27
N ALA A 24 0.14 5.49 24.27
CA ALA A 24 -0.65 5.41 23.06
C ALA A 24 -0.56 3.95 22.61
N PRO A 25 -1.68 3.33 22.20
CA PRO A 25 -1.64 1.93 21.75
C PRO A 25 -0.53 1.81 20.72
N ASP A 26 0.43 0.91 20.98
CA ASP A 26 1.49 0.56 20.05
C ASP A 26 0.83 0.32 18.69
N LYS A 27 1.05 1.23 17.74
CA LYS A 27 0.63 1.04 16.35
C LYS A 27 1.52 -0.07 15.81
N GLN A 28 1.13 -1.33 16.07
CA GLN A 28 1.71 -2.49 15.41
C GLN A 28 1.67 -2.24 13.91
N ALA A 29 2.81 -2.43 13.27
CA ALA A 29 2.90 -2.34 11.81
C ALA A 29 1.83 -3.25 11.20
N PRO A 30 1.12 -2.82 10.15
CA PRO A 30 0.14 -3.66 9.49
C PRO A 30 0.78 -4.97 9.06
N ALA A 31 0.07 -6.08 9.27
CA ALA A 31 0.55 -7.40 8.88
C ALA A 31 0.88 -7.41 7.37
N GLU A 32 1.96 -8.08 7.00
CA GLU A 32 2.29 -8.26 5.58
C GLU A 32 1.52 -9.45 5.00
N VAL A 33 1.30 -9.43 3.69
CA VAL A 33 0.94 -10.66 2.96
C VAL A 33 2.10 -11.65 3.01
N THR A 34 1.80 -12.93 2.83
CA THR A 34 2.84 -13.96 2.73
C THR A 34 3.70 -13.75 1.47
N PRO A 35 4.92 -14.31 1.43
CA PRO A 35 5.76 -14.24 0.23
C PRO A 35 5.08 -14.82 -1.02
N ASN A 36 4.21 -15.82 -0.88
CA ASN A 36 3.50 -16.39 -2.02
C ASN A 36 2.40 -15.46 -2.52
N GLU A 37 1.58 -14.93 -1.61
CA GLU A 37 0.54 -13.94 -1.94
C GLU A 37 1.16 -12.70 -2.64
N ALA A 38 2.32 -12.22 -2.15
CA ALA A 38 3.05 -11.13 -2.80
C ALA A 38 3.49 -11.49 -4.23
N ARG A 39 4.09 -12.67 -4.44
CA ARG A 39 4.54 -13.12 -5.77
C ARG A 39 3.39 -13.25 -6.75
N GLU A 40 2.27 -13.83 -6.34
CA GLU A 40 1.08 -13.99 -7.20
C GLU A 40 0.51 -12.63 -7.60
N TRP A 41 0.41 -11.69 -6.65
CA TRP A 41 -0.05 -10.34 -6.93
C TRP A 41 0.90 -9.59 -7.88
N LEU A 42 2.21 -9.69 -7.68
CA LEU A 42 3.19 -9.07 -8.57
C LEU A 42 3.16 -9.66 -9.97
N ALA A 43 2.99 -10.99 -10.11
CA ALA A 43 2.89 -11.64 -11.41
C ALA A 43 1.66 -11.18 -12.20
N LEU A 44 0.52 -10.97 -11.51
CA LEU A 44 -0.65 -10.34 -12.13
C LEU A 44 -0.36 -8.89 -12.54
N PHE A 45 0.22 -8.10 -11.63
CA PHE A 45 0.55 -6.71 -11.89
C PHE A 45 1.47 -6.57 -13.11
N ASP A 46 2.49 -7.42 -13.25
CA ASP A 46 3.41 -7.42 -14.39
C ASP A 46 2.70 -7.71 -15.71
N LYS A 47 1.75 -8.65 -15.72
CA LYS A 47 0.92 -8.90 -16.92
C LYS A 47 0.10 -7.68 -17.30
N VAL A 48 -0.42 -6.92 -16.33
CA VAL A 48 -1.16 -5.67 -16.59
C VAL A 48 -0.22 -4.60 -17.13
N VAL A 49 0.97 -4.43 -16.55
CA VAL A 49 1.98 -3.49 -17.04
C VAL A 49 2.36 -3.82 -18.48
N ASP A 50 2.63 -5.07 -18.78
CA ASP A 50 2.99 -5.50 -20.13
C ASP A 50 1.83 -5.32 -21.11
N ALA A 51 0.59 -5.62 -20.71
CA ALA A 51 -0.60 -5.35 -21.53
C ALA A 51 -0.74 -3.86 -21.89
N VAL A 52 -0.42 -2.97 -20.96
CA VAL A 52 -0.46 -1.51 -21.15
C VAL A 52 0.69 -1.02 -22.02
N VAL A 53 1.90 -1.51 -21.80
CA VAL A 53 3.10 -1.06 -22.53
C VAL A 53 3.10 -1.59 -23.97
N VAL A 54 2.72 -2.86 -24.18
CA VAL A 54 2.68 -3.48 -25.52
C VAL A 54 1.61 -2.84 -26.40
N ASN A 55 0.47 -2.46 -25.83
CA ASN A 55 -0.66 -1.89 -26.56
C ASN A 55 -0.78 -0.36 -26.42
N LYS A 56 0.33 0.33 -26.11
CA LYS A 56 0.37 1.76 -25.79
C LYS A 56 -0.18 2.71 -26.87
N ASP A 57 -0.27 2.25 -28.11
CA ASP A 57 -0.74 3.04 -29.26
C ASP A 57 -2.12 2.57 -29.77
N ASP A 58 -2.77 1.63 -29.09
CA ASP A 58 -4.11 1.10 -29.42
C ASP A 58 -4.92 0.85 -28.13
N CYS A 59 -5.74 1.84 -27.75
CA CYS A 59 -6.48 1.80 -26.50
C CYS A 59 -7.55 0.70 -26.46
N THR A 60 -8.17 0.38 -27.61
CA THR A 60 -9.14 -0.72 -27.72
C THR A 60 -8.46 -2.05 -27.44
N LYS A 61 -7.29 -2.29 -28.05
CA LYS A 61 -6.51 -3.51 -27.82
C LYS A 61 -5.94 -3.57 -26.41
N MET A 62 -5.54 -2.43 -25.85
CA MET A 62 -5.13 -2.33 -24.44
C MET A 62 -6.26 -2.78 -23.51
N ALA A 63 -7.47 -2.21 -23.65
CA ALA A 63 -8.62 -2.59 -22.85
C ALA A 63 -8.96 -4.08 -22.98
N GLY A 64 -8.95 -4.62 -24.21
CA GLY A 64 -9.19 -6.05 -24.46
C GLY A 64 -8.16 -6.94 -23.78
N THR A 65 -6.87 -6.57 -23.85
CA THR A 65 -5.79 -7.34 -23.24
C THR A 65 -5.85 -7.28 -21.71
N ILE A 66 -6.14 -6.11 -21.13
CA ILE A 66 -6.34 -5.98 -19.68
C ILE A 66 -7.52 -6.84 -19.23
N ASN A 67 -8.65 -6.81 -19.94
CA ASN A 67 -9.80 -7.65 -19.61
C ASN A 67 -9.45 -9.14 -19.64
N ALA A 68 -8.72 -9.62 -20.66
CA ALA A 68 -8.29 -11.00 -20.73
C ALA A 68 -7.36 -11.39 -19.57
N VAL A 69 -6.45 -10.50 -19.17
CA VAL A 69 -5.61 -10.68 -17.97
C VAL A 69 -6.49 -10.75 -16.71
N VAL A 70 -7.47 -9.88 -16.57
CA VAL A 70 -8.41 -9.88 -15.44
C VAL A 70 -9.21 -11.17 -15.36
N ASP A 71 -9.77 -11.62 -16.47
CA ASP A 71 -10.58 -12.83 -16.54
C ASP A 71 -9.77 -14.08 -16.15
N ALA A 72 -8.52 -14.17 -16.62
CA ALA A 72 -7.63 -15.29 -16.33
C ALA A 72 -7.07 -15.31 -14.90
N ASN A 73 -7.19 -14.22 -14.12
CA ASN A 73 -6.54 -14.09 -12.81
C ASN A 73 -7.53 -13.66 -11.70
N GLN A 74 -8.84 -13.95 -11.85
CA GLN A 74 -9.84 -13.67 -10.82
C GLN A 74 -9.46 -14.17 -9.41
N PRO A 75 -8.92 -15.40 -9.21
CA PRO A 75 -8.54 -15.87 -7.88
C PRO A 75 -7.49 -14.97 -7.21
N THR A 76 -6.51 -14.49 -7.97
CA THR A 76 -5.45 -13.59 -7.47
C THR A 76 -6.01 -12.21 -7.12
N ILE A 77 -6.98 -11.71 -7.89
CA ILE A 77 -7.66 -10.44 -7.59
C ILE A 77 -8.47 -10.57 -6.28
N GLU A 78 -9.18 -11.68 -6.09
CA GLU A 78 -9.94 -11.95 -4.86
C GLU A 78 -9.01 -12.08 -3.65
N MET A 79 -7.90 -12.81 -3.78
CA MET A 79 -6.86 -12.90 -2.75
C MET A 79 -6.35 -11.50 -2.35
N ALA A 80 -6.04 -10.65 -3.32
CA ALA A 80 -5.55 -9.29 -3.05
C ALA A 80 -6.61 -8.39 -2.41
N LYS A 81 -7.88 -8.52 -2.80
CA LYS A 81 -9.02 -7.84 -2.18
C LYS A 81 -9.18 -8.24 -0.71
N ASP A 82 -9.14 -9.54 -0.43
CA ASP A 82 -9.24 -10.09 0.93
C ASP A 82 -8.05 -9.64 1.80
N ALA A 83 -6.83 -9.72 1.28
CA ALA A 83 -5.63 -9.23 1.97
C ALA A 83 -5.76 -7.74 2.33
N LYS A 84 -6.21 -6.91 1.38
CA LYS A 84 -6.43 -5.48 1.62
C LYS A 84 -7.55 -5.23 2.64
N ALA A 85 -8.65 -5.96 2.58
CA ALA A 85 -9.75 -5.86 3.54
C ALA A 85 -9.30 -6.21 4.97
N LYS A 86 -8.32 -7.13 5.10
CA LYS A 86 -7.65 -7.47 6.35
C LYS A 86 -6.58 -6.46 6.79
N GLY A 87 -6.44 -5.34 6.08
CA GLY A 87 -5.43 -4.32 6.34
C GLY A 87 -4.00 -4.78 6.07
N LYS A 88 -3.82 -5.90 5.35
CA LYS A 88 -2.49 -6.39 5.03
C LYS A 88 -1.82 -5.48 4.00
N LYS A 89 -0.49 -5.42 4.07
CA LYS A 89 0.33 -4.68 3.10
C LYS A 89 1.24 -5.62 2.32
N LEU A 90 1.63 -5.15 1.14
CA LEU A 90 2.74 -5.76 0.42
C LEU A 90 4.06 -5.46 1.15
N PRO A 91 5.04 -6.36 1.13
CA PRO A 91 6.39 -6.05 1.60
C PRO A 91 7.01 -4.91 0.79
N ALA A 92 7.98 -4.20 1.36
CA ALA A 92 8.57 -3.00 0.74
C ALA A 92 9.13 -3.24 -0.68
N SER A 93 9.76 -4.40 -0.92
CA SER A 93 10.27 -4.77 -2.24
C SER A 93 9.16 -4.92 -3.29
N ALA A 94 8.02 -5.50 -2.91
CA ALA A 94 6.86 -5.62 -3.78
C ALA A 94 6.21 -4.26 -4.07
N GLN A 95 6.15 -3.37 -3.08
CA GLN A 95 5.69 -1.99 -3.30
C GLN A 95 6.60 -1.25 -4.28
N GLN A 96 7.92 -1.39 -4.14
CA GLN A 96 8.88 -0.78 -5.05
C GLN A 96 8.71 -1.30 -6.49
N HIS A 97 8.55 -2.62 -6.66
CA HIS A 97 8.27 -3.23 -7.95
C HIS A 97 6.99 -2.67 -8.59
N MET A 98 5.92 -2.50 -7.81
CA MET A 98 4.69 -1.86 -8.28
C MET A 98 4.90 -0.41 -8.70
N LEU A 99 5.70 0.37 -7.96
CA LEU A 99 6.03 1.75 -8.34
C LEU A 99 6.81 1.80 -9.65
N ASP A 100 7.76 0.89 -9.86
CA ASP A 100 8.55 0.82 -11.08
C ASP A 100 7.71 0.41 -12.29
N GLY A 101 6.81 -0.57 -12.13
CA GLY A 101 5.85 -0.91 -13.18
C GLY A 101 4.86 0.23 -13.46
N ALA A 102 4.39 0.94 -12.42
CA ALA A 102 3.50 2.09 -12.60
C ALA A 102 4.18 3.19 -13.42
N ARG A 103 5.46 3.49 -13.16
CA ARG A 103 6.26 4.44 -13.96
C ARG A 103 6.34 4.04 -15.42
N ARG A 104 6.49 2.74 -15.71
CA ARG A 104 6.51 2.22 -17.10
C ARG A 104 5.17 2.43 -17.82
N MET A 105 4.05 2.44 -17.09
CA MET A 105 2.72 2.64 -17.68
C MET A 105 2.38 4.10 -17.97
N ILE A 106 3.05 5.08 -17.36
CA ILE A 106 2.67 6.51 -17.42
C ILE A 106 2.48 6.98 -18.87
N GLY A 107 3.46 6.74 -19.75
CA GLY A 107 3.36 7.21 -21.15
C GLY A 107 2.24 6.54 -21.96
N SER A 108 1.90 5.29 -21.64
CA SER A 108 0.78 4.58 -22.27
C SER A 108 -0.58 5.08 -21.75
N LEU A 109 -0.66 5.33 -20.44
CA LEU A 109 -1.87 5.81 -19.79
C LEU A 109 -2.13 7.30 -20.04
N ASP A 110 -1.11 8.10 -20.34
CA ASP A 110 -1.31 9.47 -20.83
C ASP A 110 -2.11 9.49 -22.14
N LYS A 111 -1.86 8.51 -23.02
CA LYS A 111 -2.58 8.34 -24.28
C LYS A 111 -3.96 7.70 -24.11
N CYS A 112 -4.04 6.63 -23.32
CA CYS A 112 -5.23 5.77 -23.25
C CYS A 112 -6.02 5.88 -21.94
N GLY A 113 -5.57 6.65 -20.95
CA GLY A 113 -6.19 6.72 -19.63
C GLY A 113 -7.54 7.42 -19.61
N HIS A 114 -7.87 8.18 -20.66
CA HIS A 114 -9.17 8.81 -20.86
C HIS A 114 -10.15 7.95 -21.68
N ASP A 115 -9.71 6.79 -22.16
CA ASP A 115 -10.59 5.84 -22.85
C ASP A 115 -11.49 5.12 -21.83
N ASP A 116 -12.79 5.07 -22.13
CA ASP A 116 -13.80 4.48 -21.25
C ASP A 116 -13.61 2.97 -21.09
N ALA A 117 -13.20 2.26 -22.16
CA ALA A 117 -12.99 0.82 -22.10
C ALA A 117 -11.75 0.47 -21.28
N VAL A 118 -10.67 1.25 -21.42
CA VAL A 118 -9.46 1.12 -20.59
C VAL A 118 -9.80 1.39 -19.12
N SER A 119 -10.51 2.49 -18.84
CA SER A 119 -10.97 2.84 -17.50
C SER A 119 -11.85 1.75 -16.88
N ALA A 120 -12.78 1.18 -17.66
CA ALA A 120 -13.63 0.09 -17.22
C ALA A 120 -12.80 -1.17 -16.91
N ALA A 121 -11.80 -1.51 -17.74
CA ALA A 121 -10.93 -2.65 -17.52
C ALA A 121 -10.14 -2.52 -16.20
N PHE A 122 -9.56 -1.35 -15.92
CA PHE A 122 -8.86 -1.10 -14.65
C PHE A 122 -9.76 -1.15 -13.42
N LYS A 123 -11.01 -0.67 -13.51
CA LYS A 123 -11.98 -0.77 -12.40
C LYS A 123 -12.22 -2.22 -11.95
N ARG A 124 -12.05 -3.20 -12.84
CA ARG A 124 -12.22 -4.62 -12.50
C ARG A 124 -11.09 -5.16 -11.60
N ILE A 125 -9.92 -4.53 -11.64
CA ILE A 125 -8.74 -4.86 -10.80
C ILE A 125 -8.75 -4.04 -9.50
N ASP A 126 -9.57 -2.98 -9.40
CA ASP A 126 -9.61 -2.14 -8.22
C ASP A 126 -9.87 -2.99 -6.97
N LEU A 127 -8.92 -2.93 -6.04
CA LEU A 127 -8.99 -3.62 -4.77
C LEU A 127 -9.94 -2.91 -3.77
N GLY A 128 -10.52 -1.78 -4.15
CA GLY A 128 -11.44 -0.97 -3.37
C GLY A 128 -10.70 -0.16 -2.30
N GLY A 129 -10.86 1.17 -2.24
CA GLY A 129 -10.04 1.93 -1.29
C GLY A 129 -10.21 3.45 -1.22
N ARG A 130 -11.32 4.01 -1.71
CA ARG A 130 -11.78 5.34 -1.30
C ARG A 130 -13.29 5.31 -1.16
N LYS A 131 -13.77 5.30 0.07
CA LYS A 131 -14.99 6.05 0.41
C LYS A 131 -14.52 7.37 1.01
#